data_AF-A0A1Y3EXC7-F1
#
_entry.id   AF-A0A1Y3EXC7-F1
#
_cell.length_a   1.000
_cell.length_b   1.000
_cell.length_c   1.000
_cell.angle_alpha   90.00
_cell.angle_beta   90.00
_cell.angle_gamma   90.00
#
_symmetry.space_group_name_H-M   'P 1'
#
loop_
_entity.id
_entity.type
_entity.pdbx_description
1 polymer ?
#
loop_
_entity_poly.entity_id
_entity_poly.type
_entity_poly.pdbx_seq_one_letter_code
_entity_poly.pdbx_strand_id
1 'polypeptide(L)'
;LCVLVVCNNCQYVSVIYDPFLDLSLEIKQWNTIEHAMAHYTKMETLSSDDAYNCPRCKRRVSARKILTIHSAPNVLTIHLKRFDHFGKIDRHIGYSDRMNLRPFMTEKQGPPVNYRLYGVVIHNGRSTNSGHYYAFVCNPLGQWHLMDDSRV
;
A
#
# COMPACT_ATOMS: atom_id res chain seq x y z
N LEU A 1 2.52 6.84 8.01
CA LEU A 1 1.07 6.70 7.75
C LEU A 1 0.31 7.51 8.80
N CYS A 2 -0.83 8.09 8.43
CA CYS A 2 -1.79 8.69 9.35
C CYS A 2 -3.05 7.82 9.33
N VAL A 3 -3.40 7.27 10.49
CA VAL A 3 -4.62 6.49 10.71
C VAL A 3 -5.58 7.35 11.50
N LEU A 4 -6.74 7.62 10.92
CA LEU A 4 -7.81 8.38 11.54
C LEU A 4 -9.02 7.47 11.75
N VAL A 5 -9.53 7.44 12.99
CA VAL A 5 -10.71 6.67 13.38
C VAL A 5 -11.76 7.60 13.96
N VAL A 6 -12.96 7.63 13.37
CA VAL A 6 -14.11 8.39 13.85
C VAL A 6 -15.15 7.45 14.43
N CYS A 7 -15.43 7.59 15.72
CA CYS A 7 -16.51 6.87 16.39
C CYS A 7 -17.88 7.25 15.81
N ASN A 8 -18.67 6.30 15.31
CA ASN A 8 -19.99 6.62 14.76
C ASN A 8 -21.04 6.96 15.84
N ASN A 9 -20.79 6.61 17.10
CA ASN A 9 -21.71 6.89 18.20
C ASN A 9 -21.52 8.29 18.82
N CYS A 10 -20.27 8.67 19.14
CA CYS A 10 -19.99 9.94 19.83
C CYS A 10 -19.13 10.93 19.02
N GLN A 11 -18.79 10.59 17.77
CA GLN A 11 -17.97 11.40 16.87
C GLN A 11 -16.55 11.72 17.40
N TYR A 12 -16.09 11.02 18.43
CA TYR A 12 -14.69 11.11 18.87
C TYR A 12 -13.74 10.70 17.75
N VAL A 13 -12.71 11.51 17.52
CA VAL A 13 -11.67 11.30 16.52
C VAL A 13 -10.39 10.86 17.23
N SER A 14 -9.86 9.70 16.82
CA SER A 14 -8.53 9.23 17.20
C SER A 14 -7.61 9.33 16.00
N VAL A 15 -6.43 9.93 16.17
CA VAL A 15 -5.42 10.06 15.12
C VAL A 15 -4.13 9.40 15.61
N ILE A 16 -3.56 8.52 14.77
CA ILE A 16 -2.33 7.78 15.06
C ILE A 16 -1.37 7.98 13.88
N TYR A 17 -0.10 8.23 14.19
CA TYR A 17 0.96 8.37 13.19
C TYR A 17 1.93 7.20 13.31
N ASP A 18 1.91 6.32 12.33
CA ASP A 18 2.74 5.11 12.32
C ASP A 18 3.85 5.24 11.26
N PRO A 19 5.13 5.03 11.61
CA PRO A 19 6.19 4.93 10.60
C PRO A 19 5.97 3.70 9.72
N PHE A 20 6.46 3.74 8.48
CA PHE A 20 6.38 2.62 7.55
C PHE A 20 7.66 2.51 6.72
N LEU A 21 8.00 1.29 6.32
CA LEU A 21 9.10 1.00 5.39
C LEU A 21 8.58 0.74 3.98
N ASP A 22 7.41 0.11 3.88
CA ASP A 22 6.73 -0.20 2.64
C ASP A 22 5.22 -0.02 2.76
N LEU A 23 4.56 0.11 1.61
CA LEU A 23 3.11 -0.01 1.49
C LEU A 23 2.77 -1.40 0.98
N SER A 24 2.26 -2.24 1.88
CA SER A 24 1.82 -3.60 1.55
C SER A 24 0.38 -3.62 1.05
N LEU A 25 0.21 -3.62 -0.28
CA LEU A 25 -1.08 -3.51 -0.95
C LEU A 25 -1.76 -4.86 -1.13
N GLU A 26 -3.04 -4.91 -0.78
CA GLU A 26 -3.91 -5.98 -1.21
C GLU A 26 -4.21 -5.82 -2.70
N ILE A 27 -3.96 -6.89 -3.46
CA ILE A 27 -4.14 -6.85 -4.91
C ILE A 27 -5.20 -7.83 -5.39
N LYS A 28 -5.88 -8.58 -4.51
CA LYS A 28 -6.80 -9.67 -4.91
C LYS A 28 -7.99 -9.22 -5.75
N GLN A 29 -8.44 -7.97 -5.61
CA GLN A 29 -9.56 -7.42 -6.37
C GLN A 29 -9.15 -6.32 -7.37
N TRP A 30 -7.87 -5.94 -7.39
CA TRP A 30 -7.37 -4.81 -8.18
C TRP A 30 -6.41 -5.27 -9.26
N ASN A 31 -6.40 -4.58 -10.40
CA ASN A 31 -5.57 -4.90 -11.56
C ASN A 31 -4.49 -3.83 -11.83
N THR A 32 -4.45 -2.75 -11.06
CA THR A 32 -3.40 -1.73 -11.12
C THR A 32 -2.96 -1.30 -9.73
N ILE A 33 -1.74 -0.78 -9.60
CA ILE A 33 -1.24 -0.23 -8.33
C ILE A 33 -2.08 0.97 -7.89
N GLU A 34 -2.53 1.82 -8.83
CA GLU A 34 -3.34 3.01 -8.53
C GLU A 34 -4.68 2.62 -7.89
N HIS A 35 -5.36 1.59 -8.41
CA HIS A 35 -6.59 1.07 -7.81
C HIS A 35 -6.33 0.45 -6.44
N ALA A 36 -5.24 -0.31 -6.29
CA ALA A 36 -4.88 -0.91 -5.00
C ALA A 36 -4.52 0.15 -3.95
N MET A 37 -3.86 1.25 -4.34
CA MET A 37 -3.57 2.41 -3.48
C MET A 37 -4.83 3.19 -3.11
N ALA A 38 -5.76 3.35 -4.06
CA ALA A 38 -7.06 3.97 -3.80
C ALA A 38 -7.87 3.15 -2.79
N HIS A 39 -7.82 1.82 -2.88
CA HIS A 39 -8.41 0.93 -1.89
C HIS A 39 -7.70 1.00 -0.55
N TYR A 40 -6.37 0.95 -0.54
CA TYR A 40 -5.54 1.02 0.67
C TYR A 40 -5.79 2.30 1.49
N THR A 41 -6.16 3.39 0.82
CA THR A 41 -6.46 4.69 1.44
C THR A 41 -7.95 5.04 1.49
N LYS A 42 -8.82 4.06 1.19
CA LYS A 42 -10.26 4.22 1.27
C LYS A 42 -10.71 4.24 2.73
N MET A 43 -11.76 5.01 3.00
CA MET A 43 -12.46 4.93 4.28
C MET A 43 -13.17 3.57 4.39
N GLU A 44 -12.87 2.84 5.46
CA GLU A 44 -13.49 1.56 5.82
C GLU A 44 -14.38 1.73 7.06
N THR A 45 -15.37 0.85 7.20
CA THR A 45 -16.22 0.78 8.39
C THR A 45 -15.75 -0.36 9.27
N LEU A 46 -15.44 -0.04 10.52
CA LEU A 46 -15.18 -1.00 11.58
C LEU A 46 -16.52 -1.36 12.24
N SER A 47 -16.89 -2.64 12.23
CA SER A 47 -18.14 -3.14 12.79
C SER A 47 -18.02 -4.61 13.22
N SER A 48 -18.99 -5.10 14.00
CA SER A 48 -19.04 -6.50 14.45
C SER A 48 -17.72 -6.94 15.10
N ASP A 49 -17.04 -7.96 14.56
CA ASP A 49 -15.80 -8.50 15.10
C ASP A 49 -14.63 -7.52 15.03
N ASP A 50 -14.68 -6.53 14.14
CA ASP A 50 -13.69 -5.46 14.00
C ASP A 50 -14.12 -4.15 14.69
N ALA A 51 -15.20 -4.15 15.48
CA ALA A 51 -15.71 -2.96 16.13
C ALA A 51 -14.65 -2.27 17.02
N TYR A 52 -14.55 -0.94 16.88
CA TYR A 52 -13.59 -0.08 17.55
C TYR A 52 -13.93 0.08 19.04
N ASN A 53 -12.94 -0.08 19.91
CA ASN A 53 -13.09 0.23 21.34
C ASN A 53 -12.93 1.74 21.57
N CYS A 54 -14.04 2.46 21.67
CA CYS A 54 -14.01 3.91 21.78
C CYS A 54 -13.66 4.36 23.21
N PRO A 55 -12.60 5.17 23.42
CA PRO A 55 -12.19 5.60 24.76
C PRO A 55 -13.21 6.52 25.44
N ARG A 56 -14.01 7.26 24.67
CA ARG A 56 -15.11 8.09 25.21
C ARG A 56 -16.36 7.27 25.53
N CYS A 57 -16.76 6.33 24.68
CA CYS A 57 -17.93 5.49 24.93
C CYS A 57 -17.64 4.34 25.90
N LYS A 58 -16.37 4.01 26.14
CA LYS A 58 -15.90 2.89 26.98
C LYS A 58 -16.50 1.54 26.58
N ARG A 59 -16.76 1.35 25.28
CA ARG A 59 -17.35 0.13 24.72
C ARG A 59 -16.98 -0.02 23.24
N ARG A 60 -17.13 -1.24 22.71
CA ARG A 60 -17.03 -1.53 21.28
C ARG A 60 -18.19 -0.86 20.53
N VAL A 61 -17.86 -0.13 19.47
CA VAL A 61 -18.81 0.62 18.64
C VAL A 61 -18.40 0.53 17.17
N SER A 62 -19.36 0.77 16.28
CA SER A 62 -19.02 1.02 14.89
C SER A 62 -18.22 2.32 14.77
N ALA A 63 -17.24 2.33 13.88
CA ALA A 63 -16.43 3.49 13.57
C ALA A 63 -16.07 3.54 12.08
N ARG A 64 -15.68 4.70 11.59
CA ARG A 64 -15.06 4.87 10.27
C ARG A 64 -13.57 5.00 10.46
N LYS A 65 -12.78 4.20 9.75
CA LYS A 65 -11.32 4.26 9.76
C LYS A 65 -10.82 4.66 8.37
N ILE A 66 -9.79 5.49 8.31
CA ILE A 66 -9.09 5.79 7.08
C ILE A 66 -7.60 5.78 7.36
N LEU A 67 -6.83 5.22 6.44
CA LEU A 67 -5.38 5.21 6.46
C LEU A 67 -4.90 6.07 5.28
N THR A 68 -3.99 7.01 5.53
CA THR A 68 -3.43 7.90 4.49
C THR A 68 -1.93 8.06 4.65
N ILE A 69 -1.26 8.55 3.61
CA ILE A 69 0.17 8.85 3.67
C ILE A 69 0.34 10.28 4.20
N HIS A 70 0.84 10.40 5.43
CA HIS A 70 1.05 11.71 6.05
C HIS A 70 2.24 12.46 5.43
N SER A 71 3.38 11.77 5.31
CA SER A 71 4.61 12.29 4.74
C SER A 71 5.11 11.34 3.66
N ALA A 72 5.50 11.91 2.51
CA ALA A 72 5.98 11.18 1.36
C ALA A 72 7.49 10.87 1.53
N PRO A 73 7.91 9.59 1.51
CA PRO A 73 9.31 9.23 1.70
C PRO A 73 10.14 9.51 0.44
N ASN A 74 11.44 9.78 0.57
CA ASN A 74 12.32 9.97 -0.60
C ASN A 74 12.35 8.74 -1.53
N VAL A 75 12.23 7.54 -0.93
CA VAL A 75 12.11 6.26 -1.63
C VAL A 75 10.83 5.59 -1.16
N LEU A 76 9.92 5.32 -2.11
CA LEU A 76 8.66 4.64 -1.83
C LEU A 76 8.76 3.16 -2.26
N THR A 77 8.67 2.26 -1.29
CA THR A 77 8.58 0.82 -1.56
C THR A 77 7.12 0.39 -1.53
N ILE A 78 6.68 -0.28 -2.60
CA ILE A 78 5.33 -0.86 -2.70
C ILE A 78 5.48 -2.38 -2.76
N HIS A 79 4.96 -3.07 -1.75
CA HIS A 79 4.87 -4.52 -1.72
C HIS A 79 3.49 -4.96 -2.18
N LEU A 80 3.43 -5.86 -3.17
CA LEU A 80 2.19 -6.47 -3.61
C LEU A 80 1.97 -7.77 -2.83
N LYS A 81 0.92 -7.85 -2.01
CA LYS A 81 0.54 -9.07 -1.28
C LYS A 81 0.06 -10.14 -2.25
N ARG A 82 1.01 -10.82 -2.91
CA ARG A 82 0.75 -11.84 -3.93
C ARG A 82 0.41 -13.21 -3.36
N PHE A 83 0.65 -13.47 -2.08
CA PHE A 83 0.36 -14.77 -1.48
C PHE A 83 -0.83 -14.67 -0.53
N ASP A 84 -1.77 -15.59 -0.69
CA ASP A 84 -2.87 -15.81 0.24
C ASP A 84 -3.02 -17.32 0.56
N HIS A 85 -4.05 -17.68 1.31
CA HIS A 85 -4.32 -19.08 1.69
C HIS A 85 -4.54 -20.02 0.50
N PHE A 86 -4.83 -19.50 -0.70
CA PHE A 86 -5.06 -20.27 -1.92
C PHE A 86 -3.82 -20.32 -2.84
N GLY A 87 -2.71 -19.67 -2.45
CA GLY A 87 -1.45 -19.66 -3.17
C GLY A 87 -1.09 -18.30 -3.75
N LYS A 88 -0.30 -18.29 -4.83
CA LYS A 88 0.18 -17.06 -5.48
C LYS A 88 -0.86 -16.49 -6.45
N ILE A 89 -1.18 -15.21 -6.27
CA ILE A 89 -1.90 -14.35 -7.20
C ILE A 89 -0.95 -14.01 -8.37
N ASP A 90 -0.99 -14.84 -9.41
CA ASP A 90 -0.08 -14.79 -10.56
C ASP A 90 -0.61 -13.93 -11.72
N ARG A 91 -1.64 -13.13 -11.49
CA ARG A 91 -2.15 -12.21 -12.50
C ARG A 91 -1.24 -10.99 -12.69
N HIS A 92 -1.34 -10.42 -13.87
CA HIS A 92 -0.76 -9.12 -14.18
C HIS A 92 -1.39 -8.02 -13.31
N ILE A 93 -0.53 -7.17 -12.74
CA ILE A 93 -0.91 -5.94 -12.04
C ILE A 93 -0.23 -4.81 -12.81
N GLY A 94 -1.02 -3.96 -13.46
CA GLY A 94 -0.51 -2.81 -14.19
C GLY A 94 0.07 -1.77 -13.26
N TYR A 95 1.15 -1.14 -13.71
CA TYR A 95 1.77 0.00 -13.05
C TYR A 95 2.43 0.89 -14.09
N SER A 96 2.48 2.17 -13.79
CA SER A 96 3.17 3.18 -14.60
C SER A 96 4.62 3.36 -14.12
N ASP A 97 5.50 3.84 -15.00
CA ASP A 97 6.85 4.28 -14.64
C ASP A 97 6.81 5.57 -13.79
N ARG A 98 5.67 6.27 -13.79
CA ARG A 98 5.41 7.49 -13.02
C ARG A 98 4.13 7.37 -12.20
N MET A 99 4.20 7.78 -10.94
CA MET A 99 3.04 7.81 -10.03
C MET A 99 2.98 9.15 -9.30
N ASN A 100 1.78 9.75 -9.25
CA ASN A 100 1.50 10.87 -8.35
C ASN A 100 0.92 10.34 -7.03
N LEU A 101 1.62 10.54 -5.93
CA LEU A 101 1.22 10.08 -4.60
C LEU A 101 0.14 10.95 -3.95
N ARG A 102 -0.01 12.21 -4.39
CA ARG A 102 -0.91 13.22 -3.78
C ARG A 102 -2.32 12.71 -3.47
N PRO A 103 -3.02 11.97 -4.36
CA PRO A 103 -4.39 11.51 -4.09
C PRO A 103 -4.53 10.60 -2.85
N PHE A 104 -3.45 9.94 -2.45
CA PHE A 104 -3.39 8.96 -1.36
C PHE A 104 -2.85 9.56 -0.04
N MET A 105 -2.48 10.84 -0.05
CA MET A 105 -1.94 11.54 1.11
C MET A 105 -3.03 12.11 2.01
N THR A 106 -2.68 12.41 3.27
CA THR A 106 -3.57 13.11 4.21
C THR A 106 -3.93 14.49 3.66
N GLU A 107 -2.92 15.24 3.20
CA GLU A 107 -3.12 16.53 2.53
C GLU A 107 -3.28 16.31 1.02
N LYS A 108 -4.52 16.36 0.56
CA LYS A 108 -4.88 16.11 -0.85
C LYS A 108 -4.75 17.34 -1.73
N GLN A 109 -4.68 18.54 -1.15
CA GLN A 109 -4.50 19.77 -1.91
C GLN A 109 -3.01 20.06 -2.12
N GLY A 110 -2.71 20.81 -3.18
CA GLY A 110 -1.34 21.19 -3.53
C GLY A 110 -0.77 20.46 -4.74
N PRO A 111 0.51 20.71 -5.05
CA PRO A 111 1.14 20.20 -6.26
C PRO A 111 1.27 18.66 -6.23
N PRO A 112 1.37 18.03 -7.41
CA PRO A 112 1.66 16.60 -7.53
C PRO A 112 2.92 16.20 -6.77
N VAL A 113 2.88 15.02 -6.14
CA VAL A 113 4.04 14.41 -5.49
C VAL A 113 4.46 13.22 -6.36
N ASN A 114 5.36 13.48 -7.30
CA ASN A 114 5.68 12.53 -8.36
C ASN A 114 6.83 11.60 -7.97
N TYR A 115 6.63 10.31 -8.21
CA TYR A 115 7.64 9.26 -8.12
C TYR A 115 7.92 8.72 -9.52
N ARG A 116 9.16 8.28 -9.72
CA ARG A 116 9.58 7.51 -10.89
C ARG A 116 10.01 6.12 -10.43
N LEU A 117 9.47 5.09 -11.06
CA LEU A 117 9.87 3.71 -10.84
C LEU A 117 11.33 3.54 -11.28
N TYR A 118 12.15 2.96 -10.39
CA TYR A 118 13.54 2.66 -10.70
C TYR A 118 13.95 1.21 -10.39
N GLY A 119 13.05 0.42 -9.80
CA GLY A 119 13.32 -0.96 -9.43
C GLY A 119 12.05 -1.77 -9.32
N VAL A 120 12.10 -3.02 -9.79
CA VAL A 120 11.03 -4.01 -9.63
C VAL A 120 11.66 -5.32 -9.22
N VAL A 121 11.31 -5.81 -8.04
CA VAL A 121 11.70 -7.15 -7.58
C VAL A 121 10.62 -8.14 -8.03
N ILE A 122 11.04 -9.21 -8.70
CA ILE A 122 10.16 -10.23 -9.26
C ILE A 122 10.40 -11.55 -8.56
N HIS A 123 9.31 -12.20 -8.18
CA HIS A 123 9.29 -13.58 -7.74
C HIS A 123 8.72 -14.48 -8.83
N ASN A 124 9.55 -15.37 -9.35
CA ASN A 124 9.12 -16.49 -10.20
C ASN A 124 8.94 -17.75 -9.36
N GLY A 125 7.91 -18.54 -9.64
CA GLY A 125 7.49 -19.68 -8.81
C GLY A 125 6.11 -19.49 -8.21
N ARG A 126 5.53 -20.60 -7.74
CA ARG A 126 4.13 -20.68 -7.26
C ARG A 126 3.98 -20.68 -5.74
N SER A 127 5.06 -20.92 -4.99
CA SER A 127 5.01 -21.06 -3.53
C SER A 127 5.81 -19.96 -2.84
N THR A 128 5.62 -19.81 -1.53
CA THR A 128 6.46 -18.95 -0.68
C THR A 128 7.77 -19.63 -0.29
N ASN A 129 7.85 -20.96 -0.41
CA ASN A 129 8.96 -21.78 0.07
C ASN A 129 9.95 -22.15 -1.04
N SER A 130 9.60 -21.85 -2.29
CA SER A 130 10.40 -22.13 -3.46
C SER A 130 10.05 -21.18 -4.61
N GLY A 131 11.09 -20.75 -5.30
CA GLY A 131 11.00 -19.82 -6.40
C GLY A 131 12.35 -19.21 -6.70
N HIS A 132 12.34 -18.20 -7.55
CA HIS A 132 13.51 -17.47 -7.99
C HIS A 132 13.23 -15.98 -7.95
N TYR A 133 14.10 -15.22 -7.29
CA TYR A 133 14.00 -13.77 -7.23
C TYR A 133 15.02 -13.14 -8.17
N TYR A 134 14.56 -12.17 -8.96
CA TYR A 134 15.42 -11.33 -9.80
C TYR A 134 14.84 -9.92 -9.82
N ALA A 135 15.57 -8.96 -10.39
CA ALA A 135 15.12 -7.57 -10.42
C ALA A 135 15.32 -6.92 -11.78
N PHE A 136 14.41 -6.01 -12.13
CA PHE A 136 14.70 -4.98 -13.12
C PHE A 136 15.09 -3.70 -12.40
N VAL A 137 16.20 -3.09 -12.79
CA VAL A 137 16.70 -1.84 -12.19
C VAL A 137 16.95 -0.82 -13.30
N CYS A 138 16.48 0.41 -13.08
CA CYS A 138 16.68 1.53 -13.98
C CYS A 138 17.88 2.35 -13.51
N ASN A 139 18.88 2.51 -14.37
CA ASN A 139 20.05 3.32 -14.07
C ASN A 139 19.71 4.83 -14.15
N PRO A 140 20.62 5.73 -13.70
CA PRO A 140 20.38 7.18 -13.78
C PRO A 140 20.13 7.72 -15.20
N LEU A 141 20.59 7.00 -16.24
CA LEU A 141 20.36 7.34 -17.65
C LEU A 141 18.99 6.90 -18.17
N GLY A 142 18.17 6.22 -17.35
CA GLY A 142 16.85 5.74 -17.75
C GLY A 142 16.85 4.36 -18.45
N GLN A 143 17.98 3.65 -18.44
CA GLN A 143 18.11 2.34 -19.06
C GLN A 143 17.79 1.24 -18.04
N TRP A 144 16.96 0.29 -18.46
CA TRP A 144 16.57 -0.85 -17.63
C TRP A 144 17.51 -2.03 -17.84
N HIS A 145 17.94 -2.63 -16.73
CA HIS A 145 18.84 -3.78 -16.68
C HIS A 145 18.17 -4.92 -15.90
N LEU A 146 18.38 -6.15 -16.33
CA LEU A 146 17.93 -7.35 -15.64
C LEU A 146 19.05 -7.84 -14.72
N MET A 147 18.79 -7.85 -13.41
CA MET A 147 19.69 -8.34 -12.38
C MET A 147 19.22 -9.74 -11.95
N ASP A 148 19.93 -10.77 -12.39
CA ASP A 148 19.58 -12.18 -12.21
C ASP A 148 20.79 -12.95 -11.63
N ASP A 149 20.90 -12.96 -10.30
CA ASP A 149 22.04 -13.48 -9.53
C ASP A 149 23.39 -12.93 -10.01
N SER A 150 24.29 -13.80 -10.47
CA SER A 150 25.62 -13.44 -10.99
C SER A 150 25.58 -12.92 -12.42
N ARG A 151 24.41 -12.92 -13.06
CA ARG A 151 24.20 -12.41 -14.42
C ARG A 151 23.55 -11.03 -14.36
N VAL A 152 24.31 -10.02 -14.78
CA VAL A 152 23.88 -8.62 -14.96
C VAL A 152 23.85 -8.32 -16.45
#